data_AF-A0A2K3LFH8-F1
#
_entry.id   AF-A0A2K3LFH8-F1
#
_cell.length_a   1.000
_cell.length_b   1.000
_cell.length_c   1.000
_cell.angle_alpha   90.00
_cell.angle_beta   90.00
_cell.angle_gamma   90.00
#
_symmetry.space_group_name_H-M   'P 1'
#
loop_
_entity.id
_entity.type
_entity.pdbx_description
1 polymer ?
#
loop_
_entity_poly.entity_id
_entity_poly.type
_entity_poly.pdbx_seq_one_letter_code
_entity_poly.pdbx_strand_id
1 'polypeptide(L)'
;MANALATKINTLRNSSLFSFIRTLSTSSPSSDAASASATTKKSKRRKKKNFFEVAQFLPNWGIGYHMAKTHWQEVSYEITKLNLYKDGKHGKAWGIAHKNG
;
A
#
# COMPACT_ATOMS: atom_id res chain seq x y z
N MET A 1 -60.12 3.06 3.58
CA MET A 1 -59.52 4.06 2.68
C MET A 1 -58.22 3.48 2.16
N ALA A 2 -58.21 3.07 0.89
CA ALA A 2 -57.04 2.55 0.20
C ALA A 2 -56.16 3.69 -0.32
N ASN A 3 -54.90 3.37 -0.65
CA ASN A 3 -53.93 3.99 -1.58
C ASN A 3 -52.52 4.04 -0.91
N ALA A 4 -51.40 3.65 -1.51
CA ALA A 4 -51.09 2.96 -2.76
C ALA A 4 -49.63 2.44 -2.66
N LEU A 5 -49.37 1.38 -3.42
CA LEU A 5 -48.08 0.74 -3.69
C LEU A 5 -47.09 1.70 -4.40
N ALA A 6 -45.81 1.70 -4.02
CA ALA A 6 -44.70 1.91 -4.95
C ALA A 6 -43.34 1.48 -4.37
N THR A 7 -42.98 0.22 -4.61
CA THR A 7 -41.60 -0.29 -4.60
C THR A 7 -40.83 0.24 -5.82
N LYS A 8 -39.63 0.79 -5.61
CA LYS A 8 -38.59 0.83 -6.65
C LYS A 8 -37.23 0.44 -6.07
N ILE A 9 -36.92 -0.84 -6.24
CA ILE A 9 -35.60 -1.43 -6.05
C ILE A 9 -34.87 -1.25 -7.38
N ASN A 10 -33.88 -0.36 -7.45
CA ASN A 10 -33.13 -0.14 -8.68
C ASN A 10 -31.82 -0.93 -8.61
N THR A 11 -31.90 -2.20 -8.99
CA THR A 11 -30.77 -3.10 -9.19
C THR A 11 -30.31 -3.00 -10.64
N LEU A 12 -29.17 -2.34 -10.91
CA LEU A 12 -28.44 -2.53 -12.16
C LEU A 12 -26.99 -2.87 -11.84
N ARG A 13 -26.80 -4.18 -11.73
CA ARG A 13 -25.54 -4.91 -11.66
C ARG A 13 -24.98 -4.97 -13.08
N ASN A 14 -24.03 -4.10 -13.42
CA ASN A 14 -23.30 -4.23 -14.68
C ASN A 14 -22.05 -5.09 -14.44
N SER A 15 -22.11 -6.33 -14.93
CA SER A 15 -21.09 -7.37 -14.80
C SER A 15 -20.56 -7.70 -16.19
N SER A 16 -19.23 -7.72 -16.30
CA SER A 16 -18.45 -8.33 -17.39
C SER A 16 -18.45 -7.51 -18.70
N LEU A 17 -17.34 -7.29 -19.40
CA LEU A 17 -16.29 -8.23 -19.74
C LEU A 17 -14.95 -7.52 -19.92
N PHE A 18 -13.91 -8.13 -19.35
CA PHE A 18 -12.51 -7.85 -19.66
C PHE A 18 -12.21 -8.27 -21.10
N SER A 19 -11.75 -7.33 -21.92
CA SER A 19 -11.08 -7.65 -23.19
C SER A 19 -10.10 -6.52 -23.58
N PHE A 20 -9.09 -6.30 -22.74
CA PHE A 20 -7.87 -5.60 -23.16
C PHE A 20 -6.99 -6.59 -23.93
N ILE A 21 -7.27 -6.78 -25.21
CA ILE A 21 -6.33 -7.44 -26.14
C ILE A 21 -5.24 -6.41 -26.46
N ARG A 22 -4.17 -6.40 -25.65
CA ARG A 22 -2.97 -5.61 -25.92
C ARG A 22 -2.08 -6.43 -26.86
N THR A 23 -2.17 -6.17 -28.16
CA THR A 23 -1.23 -6.66 -29.16
C THR A 23 0.16 -6.10 -28.87
N LEU A 24 1.09 -6.97 -28.47
CA LEU A 24 2.51 -6.64 -28.29
C LEU A 24 3.24 -6.85 -29.62
N SER A 25 3.36 -5.79 -30.41
CA SER A 25 4.28 -5.76 -31.56
C SER A 25 5.68 -5.44 -31.04
N THR A 26 6.57 -6.42 -31.04
CA THR A 26 8.00 -6.21 -30.75
C THR A 26 8.66 -5.72 -32.04
N SER A 27 9.01 -4.44 -32.12
CA SER A 27 9.94 -3.93 -33.12
C SER A 27 11.33 -3.84 -32.48
N SER A 28 12.30 -4.52 -33.09
CA SER A 28 13.70 -4.48 -32.69
C SER A 28 14.24 -3.05 -32.80
N PRO A 29 14.84 -2.46 -31.76
CA PRO A 29 15.57 -1.22 -31.93
C PRO A 29 16.89 -1.50 -32.67
N SER A 30 17.04 -0.89 -33.83
CA SER A 30 18.31 -0.70 -34.53
C SER A 30 19.28 0.07 -33.65
N SER A 31 20.51 -0.45 -33.56
CA SER A 31 21.62 0.13 -32.81
C SER A 31 22.00 1.50 -33.36
N ASP A 32 21.76 2.55 -32.58
CA ASP A 32 22.45 3.83 -32.74
C ASP A 32 23.14 4.20 -31.43
N ALA A 33 24.46 4.06 -31.44
CA ALA A 33 25.35 4.45 -30.36
C ALA A 33 25.52 5.98 -30.36
N ALA A 34 24.69 6.66 -29.55
CA ALA A 34 24.97 8.01 -29.12
C ALA A 34 24.99 8.03 -27.59
N SER A 35 26.19 8.22 -27.02
CA SER A 35 26.47 8.32 -25.60
C SER A 35 25.61 9.39 -24.92
N ALA A 36 24.43 9.00 -24.46
CA ALA A 36 23.68 9.75 -23.47
C ALA A 36 24.46 9.64 -22.16
N SER A 37 25.25 10.68 -21.85
CA SER A 37 25.79 10.89 -20.51
C SER A 37 24.60 10.99 -19.54
N ALA A 38 24.21 9.84 -19.00
CA ALA A 38 23.23 9.71 -17.96
C ALA A 38 23.84 10.34 -16.72
N THR A 39 23.63 11.66 -16.58
CA THR A 39 23.79 12.34 -15.31
C THR A 39 22.84 11.65 -14.35
N THR A 40 23.39 10.73 -13.56
CA THR A 40 22.68 10.04 -12.49
C THR A 40 22.22 11.12 -11.52
N LYS A 41 21.00 11.61 -11.70
CA LYS A 41 20.35 12.54 -10.77
C LYS A 41 20.31 11.82 -9.43
N LYS A 42 21.32 12.09 -8.60
CA LYS A 42 21.49 11.51 -7.27
C LYS A 42 20.16 11.65 -6.57
N SER A 43 19.50 10.53 -6.30
CA SER A 43 18.14 10.54 -5.80
C SER A 43 18.10 11.43 -4.57
N LYS A 44 17.26 12.48 -4.61
CA LYS A 44 17.10 13.40 -3.48
C LYS A 44 16.77 12.54 -2.27
N ARG A 45 17.66 12.54 -1.26
CA ARG A 45 17.62 11.63 -0.10
C ARG A 45 16.20 11.62 0.47
N ARG A 46 15.46 10.55 0.21
CA ARG A 46 14.07 10.43 0.66
C ARG A 46 14.09 10.37 2.18
N LYS A 47 13.25 11.18 2.82
CA LYS A 47 13.10 11.17 4.28
C LYS A 47 12.63 9.77 4.70
N LYS A 48 13.21 9.23 5.77
CA LYS A 48 12.79 7.94 6.34
C LYS A 48 11.31 8.04 6.75
N LYS A 49 10.56 6.98 6.48
CA LYS A 49 9.14 6.88 6.85
C LYS A 49 8.97 6.59 8.33
N ASN A 50 7.88 7.07 8.91
CA ASN A 50 7.50 6.74 10.28
C ASN A 50 6.83 5.36 10.33
N PHE A 51 6.83 4.71 11.49
CA PHE A 51 6.12 3.46 11.77
C PHE A 51 4.65 3.50 11.33
N PHE A 52 3.91 4.54 11.70
CA PHE A 52 2.49 4.66 11.32
C PHE A 52 2.27 4.83 9.81
N GLU A 53 3.21 5.47 9.11
CA GLU A 53 3.14 5.56 7.64
C GLU A 53 3.34 4.19 6.99
N VAL A 54 4.12 3.30 7.61
CA VAL A 54 4.28 1.93 7.13
C VAL A 54 3.06 1.08 7.49
N ALA A 55 2.59 1.19 8.74
CA ALA A 55 1.43 0.47 9.25
C ALA A 55 0.14 0.79 8.47
N GLN A 56 -0.01 2.03 7.99
CA GLN A 56 -1.15 2.45 7.16
C GLN A 56 -1.26 1.66 5.85
N PHE A 57 -0.15 1.13 5.31
CA PHE A 57 -0.19 0.31 4.10
C PHE A 57 -0.65 -1.13 4.36
N LEU A 58 -0.69 -1.56 5.62
CA LEU A 58 -1.12 -2.90 5.99
C LEU A 58 -2.62 -2.92 6.29
N PRO A 59 -3.31 -4.04 6.01
CA PRO A 59 -4.69 -4.24 6.45
C PRO A 59 -4.80 -4.06 7.97
N ASN A 60 -5.89 -3.46 8.43
CA ASN A 60 -6.14 -3.21 9.86
C ASN A 60 -4.97 -2.51 10.58
N TRP A 61 -4.25 -1.63 9.86
CA TRP A 61 -3.08 -0.92 10.39
C TRP A 61 -1.94 -1.83 10.89
N GLY A 62 -1.86 -3.06 10.38
CA GLY A 62 -0.80 -4.00 10.74
C GLY A 62 -0.94 -4.64 12.13
N ILE A 63 -2.11 -4.57 12.78
CA ILE A 63 -2.37 -5.30 14.02
C ILE A 63 -2.18 -6.81 13.78
N GLY A 64 -1.40 -7.48 14.62
CA GLY A 64 -0.99 -8.88 14.51
C GLY A 64 0.27 -9.13 13.68
N TYR A 65 0.89 -8.10 13.10
CA TYR A 65 2.12 -8.23 12.32
C TYR A 65 3.36 -7.94 13.16
N HIS A 66 4.45 -8.62 12.83
CA HIS A 66 5.76 -8.40 13.43
C HIS A 66 6.49 -7.28 12.68
N MET A 67 6.96 -6.28 13.42
CA MET A 67 7.79 -5.21 12.89
C MET A 67 9.06 -5.08 13.71
N ALA A 68 10.19 -4.92 13.02
CA ALA A 68 11.49 -4.69 13.63
C ALA A 68 12.15 -3.47 13.00
N LYS A 69 13.02 -2.81 13.77
CA LYS A 69 13.89 -1.78 13.23
C LYS A 69 14.97 -2.46 12.41
N THR A 70 15.37 -1.88 11.27
CA THR A 70 16.32 -2.51 10.33
C THR A 70 17.67 -2.91 10.93
N HIS A 71 18.11 -2.29 12.02
CA HIS A 71 19.37 -2.65 12.71
C HIS A 71 19.18 -3.54 13.94
N TRP A 72 17.95 -3.97 14.24
CA TRP A 72 17.69 -4.96 15.28
C TRP A 72 17.64 -6.33 14.61
N GLN A 73 18.55 -7.22 15.00
CA GLN A 73 18.68 -8.55 14.39
C GLN A 73 17.85 -9.60 15.11
N GLU A 74 17.66 -9.45 16.42
CA GLU A 74 17.10 -10.50 17.27
C GLU A 74 15.74 -10.13 17.87
N VAL A 75 15.23 -8.92 17.65
CA VAL A 75 14.01 -8.45 18.32
C VAL A 75 13.04 -7.87 17.31
N SER A 76 11.86 -8.49 17.27
CA SER A 76 10.68 -8.00 16.56
C SER A 76 9.57 -7.67 17.57
N TYR A 77 8.66 -6.78 17.20
CA TYR A 77 7.50 -6.46 18.02
C TYR A 77 6.23 -6.74 17.22
N GLU A 78 5.30 -7.47 17.82
CA GLU A 78 3.97 -7.67 17.28
C GLU A 78 3.07 -6.51 17.68
N ILE A 79 2.35 -5.93 16.71
CA ILE A 79 1.43 -4.82 16.97
C ILE A 79 0.13 -5.36 17.57
N THR A 80 -0.21 -4.98 18.80
CA THR A 80 -1.48 -5.39 19.43
C THR A 80 -2.52 -4.28 19.43
N LYS A 81 -2.09 -3.04 19.64
CA LYS A 81 -2.99 -1.89 19.73
C LYS A 81 -2.32 -0.63 19.23
N LEU A 82 -3.08 0.21 18.54
CA LEU A 82 -2.68 1.52 18.08
C LEU A 82 -3.63 2.58 18.61
N ASN A 83 -3.10 3.75 18.98
CA ASN A 83 -3.86 4.94 19.31
C ASN A 83 -3.30 6.11 18.52
N LEU A 84 -4.01 6.49 17.46
CA LEU A 84 -3.60 7.55 16.54
C LEU A 84 -4.05 8.91 17.03
N TYR A 85 -3.24 9.92 16.71
CA TYR A 85 -3.67 11.32 16.81
C TYR A 85 -4.53 11.70 15.59
N LYS A 86 -5.05 12.94 15.60
CA LYS A 86 -6.01 13.43 14.58
C LYS A 86 -5.48 13.35 13.14
N ASP A 87 -4.18 13.46 12.97
CA ASP A 87 -3.49 13.45 11.68
C ASP A 87 -3.22 12.04 11.13
N GLY A 88 -3.37 10.99 11.95
CA GLY A 88 -3.15 9.59 11.57
C GLY A 88 -1.69 9.22 11.27
N LYS A 89 -0.76 10.18 11.34
CA LYS A 89 0.68 9.98 11.06
C LYS A 89 1.50 9.73 12.33
N HIS A 90 0.92 10.08 13.47
CA HIS A 90 1.53 9.97 14.77
C HIS A 90 0.55 9.33 15.75
N GLY A 91 1.09 8.81 16.85
CA GLY A 91 0.29 8.16 17.85
C GLY A 91 1.15 7.36 18.81
N LYS A 92 0.48 6.47 19.53
CA LYS A 92 1.07 5.49 20.43
C LYS A 92 0.75 4.09 19.92
N ALA A 93 1.69 3.18 20.10
CA ALA A 93 1.55 1.79 19.73
C ALA A 93 1.95 0.93 20.93
N TRP A 94 1.24 -0.16 21.14
CA TRP A 94 1.57 -1.21 22.09
C TRP A 94 1.77 -2.51 21.33
N GLY A 95 2.64 -3.35 21.86
CA GLY A 95 3.02 -4.59 21.22
C GLY A 95 3.74 -5.54 22.16
N ILE A 96 3.84 -6.80 21.72
CA ILE A 96 4.55 -7.86 22.42
C ILE A 96 5.94 -7.99 21.78
N ALA A 97 6.98 -8.09 22.61
CA ALA A 97 8.33 -8.30 22.13
C ALA A 97 8.56 -9.79 21.85
N HIS A 98 9.01 -10.11 20.65
CA HIS A 98 9.41 -11.44 20.22
C HIS A 98 10.93 -11.46 20.02
N LYS A 99 11.59 -12.45 20.62
CA LYS A 99 13.02 -12.68 20.43
C LYS A 99 13.21 -13.73 19.33
N ASN A 100 14.21 -13.52 18.49
CA ASN A 100 14.60 -14.35 17.35
C ASN A 100 13.68 -14.29 16.11
N GLY A 101 12.85 -13.25 16.00
CA GLY A 101 12.10 -12.93 14.77
C GLY A 101 10.76 -13.63 14.65
#